data_AF-A0A846RTY4-F1
#
_entry.id   AF-A0A846RTY4-F1
#
_cell.length_a   1.000
_cell.length_b   1.000
_cell.length_c   1.000
_cell.angle_alpha   90.00
_cell.angle_beta   90.00
_cell.angle_gamma   90.00
#
_symmetry.space_group_name_H-M   'P 1'
#
loop_
_entity.id
_entity.type
_entity.pdbx_description
1 polymer ?
#
loop_
_entity_poly.entity_id
_entity_poly.type
_entity_poly.pdbx_seq_one_letter_code
_entity_poly.pdbx_strand_id
1 'polypeptide(L)'
;MSWFSTAAQVGIPCLLLYLVFEQGTGTDPLFSTIFEASWSGGHGTAAGMEQAWSALGWEDGSSLALGAATISLIFGISMGTILINIGARRGHLRHLDDKADEVESDVIGEEGSEPRMETRLSPQSLSTLGFHFSLILVAILIGFGFKVLLDPIITGMPLFPLAMIGGLIVHLAISRTRLYRLVDKPTLDAIAAVFLDFLVVSAVASLSIPVILENWIALTVISLTMAVLTLCMFFYLAPRIFKRDWFENGLVQFGTQTGVVATALLLLRMADPNMRSNGYRGLALSRPFVSPFIGGGLVTALFPILVMEYGNLWVGLGCLVFCVALIPLGRMFRLWVPSSSRKRLKG
;
A
#
# COMPACT_ATOMS: atom_id res chain seq x y z
N MET A 1 -4.64 12.13 6.54
CA MET A 1 -4.59 12.08 5.06
C MET A 1 -4.82 10.67 4.55
N SER A 2 -4.11 9.66 5.08
CA SER A 2 -4.23 8.26 4.63
C SER A 2 -5.66 7.69 4.65
N TRP A 3 -6.41 7.89 5.73
CA TRP A 3 -7.82 7.48 5.79
C TRP A 3 -8.71 8.13 4.72
N PHE A 4 -8.49 9.43 4.45
CA PHE A 4 -9.23 10.13 3.40
C PHE A 4 -8.84 9.61 2.02
N SER A 5 -7.54 9.42 1.78
CA SER A 5 -7.06 8.99 0.46
C SER A 5 -7.54 7.59 0.12
N THR A 6 -7.49 6.67 1.08
CA THR A 6 -8.03 5.32 0.90
C THR A 6 -9.54 5.33 0.70
N ALA A 7 -10.30 6.04 1.54
CA ALA A 7 -11.75 6.12 1.34
C ALA A 7 -12.11 6.70 -0.03
N ALA A 8 -11.34 7.67 -0.55
CA ALA A 8 -11.51 8.16 -1.91
C ALA A 8 -11.12 7.11 -2.97
N GLN A 9 -10.04 6.34 -2.75
CA GLN A 9 -9.59 5.24 -3.61
C GLN A 9 -10.55 4.04 -3.64
N VAL A 10 -11.34 3.83 -2.59
CA VAL A 10 -12.40 2.81 -2.53
C VAL A 10 -13.67 3.38 -3.17
N GLY A 11 -14.10 4.55 -2.71
CA GLY A 11 -15.41 5.09 -3.06
C GLY A 11 -15.54 5.53 -4.51
N ILE A 12 -14.49 6.11 -5.10
CA ILE A 12 -14.55 6.62 -6.48
C ILE A 12 -14.64 5.48 -7.49
N PRO A 13 -13.82 4.41 -7.43
CA PRO A 13 -14.01 3.23 -8.27
C PRO A 13 -15.40 2.58 -8.12
N CYS A 14 -15.92 2.45 -6.89
CA CYS A 14 -17.29 1.95 -6.69
C CYS A 14 -18.34 2.79 -7.43
N LEU A 15 -18.34 4.10 -7.22
CA LEU A 15 -19.32 4.99 -7.86
C LEU A 15 -19.16 5.02 -9.38
N LEU A 16 -17.92 5.06 -9.86
CA LEU A 16 -17.63 5.08 -11.30
C LEU A 16 -18.05 3.77 -11.97
N LEU A 17 -17.77 2.63 -11.33
CA LEU A 17 -18.20 1.32 -11.83
C LEU A 17 -19.73 1.27 -11.90
N TYR A 18 -20.42 1.59 -10.80
CA TYR A 18 -21.89 1.56 -10.74
C TYR A 18 -22.54 2.45 -11.80
N LEU A 19 -22.06 3.69 -11.95
CA LEU A 19 -22.68 4.67 -12.85
C LEU A 19 -22.41 4.43 -14.34
N VAL A 20 -21.27 3.82 -14.69
CA VAL A 20 -20.79 3.76 -16.08
C VAL A 20 -20.73 2.34 -16.62
N PHE A 21 -20.22 1.39 -15.84
CA PHE A 21 -19.84 0.07 -16.34
C PHE A 21 -20.80 -1.05 -15.88
N GLU A 22 -21.30 -0.97 -14.65
CA GLU A 22 -22.26 -1.96 -14.11
C GLU A 22 -23.58 -1.90 -14.88
N GLN A 23 -24.09 -0.70 -15.16
CA GLN A 23 -25.31 -0.52 -15.97
C GLN A 23 -25.08 -0.55 -17.48
N GLY A 24 -23.85 -0.27 -17.94
CA GLY A 24 -23.54 -0.08 -19.36
C GLY A 24 -22.92 -1.31 -20.04
N THR A 25 -21.87 -1.89 -19.43
CA THR A 25 -21.03 -2.94 -20.04
C THR A 25 -21.17 -4.30 -19.39
N GLY A 26 -21.92 -4.42 -18.29
CA GLY A 26 -22.11 -5.69 -17.56
C GLY A 26 -20.83 -6.15 -16.84
N THR A 27 -19.94 -5.23 -16.50
CA THR A 27 -18.72 -5.54 -15.73
C THR A 27 -19.09 -6.03 -14.34
N ASP A 28 -18.39 -7.05 -13.86
CA ASP A 28 -18.64 -7.65 -12.54
C ASP A 28 -18.59 -6.59 -11.41
N PRO A 29 -19.56 -6.55 -10.49
CA PRO A 29 -19.59 -5.57 -9.40
C PRO A 29 -18.32 -5.58 -8.54
N LEU A 30 -17.66 -6.73 -8.38
CA LEU A 30 -16.42 -6.88 -7.61
C LEU A 30 -15.23 -6.17 -8.28
N PHE A 31 -15.34 -5.77 -9.55
CA PHE A 31 -14.28 -5.06 -10.27
C PHE A 31 -13.84 -3.77 -9.58
N SER A 32 -14.72 -3.10 -8.83
CA SER A 32 -14.35 -1.88 -8.08
C SER A 32 -13.33 -2.19 -6.97
N THR A 33 -13.36 -3.41 -6.45
CA THR A 33 -12.59 -3.83 -5.28
C THR A 33 -11.13 -4.09 -5.58
N ILE A 34 -10.80 -4.37 -6.85
CA ILE A 34 -9.42 -4.63 -7.26
C ILE A 34 -8.55 -3.38 -7.08
N PHE A 35 -9.09 -2.16 -7.21
CA PHE A 35 -8.28 -0.95 -7.25
C PHE A 35 -7.62 -0.64 -5.91
N GLU A 36 -8.30 -0.82 -4.79
CA GLU A 36 -7.67 -0.58 -3.47
C GLU A 36 -6.62 -1.64 -3.14
N ALA A 37 -6.92 -2.91 -3.46
CA ALA A 37 -5.98 -4.02 -3.33
C ALA A 37 -4.72 -3.84 -4.19
N SER A 38 -4.88 -3.30 -5.40
CA SER A 38 -3.80 -3.19 -6.38
C SER A 38 -2.98 -1.91 -6.24
N TRP A 39 -3.62 -0.79 -5.91
CA TRP A 39 -2.97 0.51 -5.82
C TRP A 39 -2.27 0.64 -4.47
N SER A 40 -3.03 0.88 -3.40
CA SER A 40 -2.44 1.05 -2.07
C SER A 40 -1.89 -0.26 -1.48
N GLY A 41 -2.40 -1.41 -1.90
CA GLY A 41 -1.92 -2.73 -1.46
C GLY A 41 -0.79 -3.32 -2.32
N GLY A 42 -0.69 -2.95 -3.59
CA GLY A 42 0.31 -3.48 -4.52
C GLY A 42 0.12 -4.96 -4.87
N HIS A 43 1.12 -5.55 -5.52
CA HIS A 43 1.07 -6.94 -6.02
C HIS A 43 0.84 -7.99 -4.93
N GLY A 44 1.45 -7.80 -3.75
CA GLY A 44 1.29 -8.71 -2.62
C GLY A 44 -0.15 -8.83 -2.14
N THR A 45 -0.82 -7.68 -1.98
CA THR A 45 -2.25 -7.65 -1.60
C THR A 45 -3.14 -8.13 -2.74
N ALA A 46 -2.86 -7.72 -3.98
CA ALA A 46 -3.62 -8.17 -5.15
C ALA A 46 -3.66 -9.71 -5.24
N ALA A 47 -2.51 -10.38 -5.12
CA ALA A 47 -2.49 -11.85 -5.13
C ALA A 47 -3.10 -12.45 -3.85
N GLY A 48 -2.88 -11.84 -2.68
CA GLY A 48 -3.45 -12.33 -1.42
C GLY A 48 -4.98 -12.29 -1.38
N MET A 49 -5.60 -11.43 -2.20
CA MET A 49 -7.05 -11.27 -2.33
C MET A 49 -7.70 -12.27 -3.29
N GLU A 50 -6.94 -13.12 -3.98
CA GLU A 50 -7.48 -14.13 -4.91
C GLU A 50 -8.59 -14.99 -4.29
N GLN A 51 -8.38 -15.46 -3.06
CA GLN A 51 -9.38 -16.25 -2.32
C GLN A 51 -10.65 -15.45 -2.01
N ALA A 52 -10.56 -14.13 -1.87
CA ALA A 52 -11.70 -13.27 -1.60
C ALA A 52 -12.64 -13.22 -2.82
N TRP A 53 -12.07 -13.06 -4.01
CA TRP A 53 -12.85 -12.97 -5.25
C TRP A 53 -13.36 -14.35 -5.69
N SER A 54 -12.52 -15.38 -5.62
CA SER A 54 -12.95 -16.74 -6.00
C SER A 54 -14.03 -17.30 -5.08
N ALA A 55 -13.98 -17.01 -3.78
CA ALA A 55 -15.04 -17.39 -2.83
C ALA A 55 -16.39 -16.69 -3.12
N LEU A 56 -16.35 -15.53 -3.78
CA LEU A 56 -17.52 -14.78 -4.22
C LEU A 56 -17.93 -15.10 -5.67
N GLY A 57 -17.27 -16.08 -6.30
CA GLY A 57 -17.60 -16.57 -7.64
C GLY A 57 -16.92 -15.82 -8.79
N TRP A 58 -15.91 -14.99 -8.52
CA TRP A 58 -15.20 -14.20 -9.54
C TRP A 58 -13.71 -14.55 -9.60
N GLU A 59 -13.35 -15.50 -10.46
CA GLU A 59 -11.96 -15.98 -10.60
C GLU A 59 -11.04 -14.96 -11.30
N ASP A 60 -11.61 -14.14 -12.17
CA ASP A 60 -10.89 -13.15 -12.99
C ASP A 60 -10.29 -11.99 -12.19
N GLY A 61 -10.78 -11.76 -10.97
CA GLY A 61 -10.38 -10.63 -10.12
C GLY A 61 -8.88 -10.58 -9.84
N SER A 62 -8.24 -11.74 -9.63
CA SER A 62 -6.80 -11.81 -9.36
C SER A 62 -5.98 -11.28 -10.54
N SER A 63 -6.29 -11.74 -11.75
CA SER A 63 -5.59 -11.31 -12.97
C SER A 63 -5.70 -9.79 -13.20
N LEU A 64 -6.91 -9.26 -13.03
CA LEU A 64 -7.16 -7.83 -13.22
C LEU A 64 -6.49 -6.97 -12.15
N ALA A 65 -6.47 -7.44 -10.90
CA ALA A 65 -5.80 -6.77 -9.80
C ALA A 65 -4.28 -6.70 -10.03
N LEU A 66 -3.65 -7.80 -10.44
CA LEU A 66 -2.21 -7.83 -10.74
C LEU A 66 -1.82 -6.91 -11.91
N GLY A 67 -2.67 -6.87 -12.94
CA GLY A 67 -2.53 -5.90 -14.04
C GLY A 67 -2.63 -4.46 -13.54
N ALA A 68 -3.65 -4.13 -12.75
CA ALA A 68 -3.83 -2.82 -12.15
C ALA A 68 -2.66 -2.42 -11.23
N ALA A 69 -2.12 -3.37 -10.47
CA ALA A 69 -1.00 -3.13 -9.55
C ALA A 69 0.25 -2.71 -10.33
N THR A 70 0.51 -3.36 -11.46
CA THR A 70 1.60 -3.02 -12.37
C THR A 70 1.43 -1.63 -12.97
N ILE A 71 0.23 -1.28 -13.45
CA ILE A 71 -0.09 0.05 -13.97
C ILE A 71 0.16 1.12 -12.90
N SER A 72 -0.33 0.90 -11.68
CA SER A 72 -0.20 1.85 -10.58
C SER A 72 1.25 2.06 -10.17
N LEU A 73 2.05 0.99 -10.08
CA LEU A 73 3.45 1.06 -9.68
C LEU A 73 4.30 1.83 -10.71
N ILE A 74 4.12 1.52 -12.01
CA ILE A 74 4.79 2.25 -13.10
C ILE A 74 4.41 3.73 -13.05
N PHE A 75 3.12 4.02 -12.96
CA PHE A 75 2.63 5.40 -12.83
C PHE A 75 3.22 6.10 -11.61
N GLY A 76 3.22 5.46 -10.44
CA GLY A 76 3.72 6.00 -9.19
C GLY A 76 5.21 6.37 -9.24
N ILE A 77 6.05 5.49 -9.80
CA ILE A 77 7.48 5.75 -9.93
C ILE A 77 7.76 6.83 -10.98
N SER A 78 7.17 6.70 -12.17
CA SER A 78 7.42 7.66 -13.26
C SER A 78 6.89 9.04 -12.92
N MET A 79 5.64 9.15 -12.47
CA MET A 79 5.03 10.43 -12.12
C MET A 79 5.62 10.99 -10.83
N GLY A 80 5.94 10.16 -9.85
CA GLY A 80 6.63 10.58 -8.62
C GLY A 80 7.98 11.24 -8.93
N THR A 81 8.77 10.63 -9.83
CA THR A 81 10.05 11.21 -10.29
C THR A 81 9.84 12.54 -11.03
N ILE A 82 8.81 12.66 -11.87
CA ILE A 82 8.45 13.93 -12.52
C ILE A 82 8.08 14.99 -11.49
N LEU A 83 7.26 14.64 -10.49
CA LEU A 83 6.89 15.55 -9.40
C LEU A 83 8.14 16.05 -8.67
N ILE A 84 9.07 15.17 -8.30
CA ILE A 84 10.33 15.53 -7.64
C ILE A 84 11.12 16.53 -8.48
N ASN A 85 11.29 16.29 -9.78
CA ASN A 85 12.01 17.21 -10.68
C ASN A 85 11.32 18.59 -10.74
N ILE A 86 9.99 18.62 -10.83
CA ILE A 86 9.20 19.86 -10.77
C ILE A 86 9.38 20.56 -9.41
N GLY A 87 9.37 19.80 -8.32
CA GLY A 87 9.55 20.28 -6.94
C GLY A 87 10.93 20.87 -6.71
N ALA A 88 11.97 20.21 -7.20
CA ALA A 88 13.37 20.67 -7.17
C ALA A 88 13.52 22.00 -7.90
N ARG A 89 13.04 22.09 -9.16
CA ARG A 89 13.10 23.31 -9.97
C ARG A 89 12.34 24.50 -9.36
N ARG A 90 11.32 24.23 -8.53
CA ARG A 90 10.49 25.25 -7.87
C ARG A 90 10.92 25.57 -6.44
N GLY A 91 12.01 24.97 -5.94
CA GLY A 91 12.50 25.15 -4.57
C GLY A 91 11.50 24.66 -3.51
N HIS A 92 10.72 23.62 -3.83
CA HIS A 92 9.78 23.01 -2.87
C HIS A 92 10.41 21.92 -2.01
N LEU A 93 11.57 21.39 -2.43
CA LEU A 93 12.35 20.41 -1.66
C LEU A 93 13.28 21.17 -0.72
N ARG A 94 13.04 21.04 0.59
CA ARG A 94 13.76 21.82 1.61
C ARG A 94 15.14 21.27 1.95
N HIS A 95 15.35 19.99 1.72
CA HIS A 95 16.53 19.25 2.19
C HIS A 95 17.37 18.68 1.04
N LEU A 96 17.07 19.06 -0.21
CA LEU A 96 17.84 18.64 -1.39
C LEU A 96 19.18 19.38 -1.50
N ASP A 97 19.25 20.62 -0.99
CA ASP A 97 20.44 21.50 -1.09
C ASP A 97 21.52 21.22 -0.03
N ASP A 98 21.31 20.27 0.88
CA ASP A 98 22.36 19.80 1.80
C ASP A 98 23.30 18.85 1.04
N LYS A 99 24.11 19.45 0.17
CA LYS A 99 25.21 18.86 -0.60
C LYS A 99 24.81 17.69 -1.49
N ALA A 100 24.63 18.01 -2.77
CA ALA A 100 24.96 17.13 -3.88
C ALA A 100 26.49 16.92 -4.03
N ASP A 101 27.24 16.98 -2.93
CA ASP A 101 28.64 16.55 -2.90
C ASP A 101 28.60 15.06 -2.55
N GLU A 102 29.04 14.25 -3.51
CA GLU A 102 29.12 12.79 -3.43
C GLU A 102 27.76 12.07 -3.51
N VAL A 103 27.18 12.04 -4.71
CA VAL A 103 26.65 10.75 -5.18
C VAL A 103 27.88 9.87 -5.39
N GLU A 104 28.41 9.33 -4.30
CA GLU A 104 29.35 8.23 -4.34
C GLU A 104 28.63 7.16 -5.17
N SER A 105 29.25 6.78 -6.27
CA SER A 105 28.75 5.72 -7.13
C SER A 105 28.32 4.53 -6.25
N ASP A 106 27.05 4.12 -6.33
CA ASP A 106 26.56 2.91 -5.64
C ASP A 106 27.30 1.65 -6.13
N VAL A 107 28.05 1.81 -7.24
CA VAL A 107 29.12 0.90 -7.67
C VAL A 107 30.41 1.29 -6.95
N ILE A 108 30.72 0.57 -5.87
CA ILE A 108 32.04 0.60 -5.26
C ILE A 108 33.03 0.05 -6.28
N GLY A 109 34.11 0.78 -6.59
CA GLY A 109 35.18 0.27 -7.44
C GLY A 109 35.84 -0.97 -6.83
N GLU A 110 36.44 -1.84 -7.66
CA GLU A 110 37.08 -3.08 -7.18
C GLU A 110 38.06 -2.86 -6.01
N GLU A 111 38.70 -1.69 -5.94
CA GLU A 111 39.67 -1.31 -4.90
C GLU A 111 39.04 -0.93 -3.54
N GLY A 112 37.74 -0.60 -3.49
CA GLY A 112 36.98 -0.37 -2.25
C GLY A 112 36.03 -1.52 -1.87
N SER A 113 35.91 -2.51 -2.76
CA SER A 113 35.12 -3.71 -2.56
C SER A 113 35.88 -4.69 -1.65
N GLU A 114 35.65 -4.58 -0.34
CA GLU A 114 35.90 -5.71 0.55
C GLU A 114 34.95 -6.87 0.14
N PRO A 115 35.44 -8.07 -0.19
CA PRO A 115 34.60 -9.20 -0.52
C PRO A 115 33.81 -9.63 0.72
N ARG A 116 32.63 -9.03 0.91
CA ARG A 116 31.79 -9.28 2.08
C ARG A 116 30.74 -10.34 1.80
N MET A 117 31.19 -11.51 1.38
CA MET A 117 30.43 -12.75 1.56
C MET A 117 31.37 -13.95 1.73
N GLU A 118 32.02 -14.04 2.89
CA GLU A 118 32.45 -15.34 3.40
C GLU A 118 31.26 -16.00 4.10
N THR A 119 30.49 -16.83 3.38
CA THR A 119 29.41 -17.59 4.01
C THR A 119 29.98 -18.80 4.74
N ARG A 120 30.30 -18.65 6.02
CA ARG A 120 30.57 -19.77 6.94
C ARG A 120 29.26 -20.14 7.65
N LEU A 121 28.31 -20.74 6.92
CA LEU A 121 27.04 -21.16 7.52
C LEU A 121 27.30 -22.22 8.59
N SER A 122 27.17 -21.82 9.86
CA SER A 122 27.07 -22.77 10.95
C SER A 122 25.68 -23.45 10.90
N PRO A 123 25.53 -24.69 11.37
CA PRO A 123 24.20 -25.32 11.57
C PRO A 123 23.23 -24.45 12.39
N GLN A 124 23.74 -23.53 13.22
CA GLN A 124 22.95 -22.55 13.96
C GLN A 124 22.24 -21.51 13.06
N SER A 125 22.70 -21.29 11.83
CA SER A 125 22.05 -20.41 10.86
C SER A 125 20.77 -21.06 10.29
N LEU A 126 20.82 -22.37 10.03
CA LEU A 126 19.65 -23.18 9.68
C LEU A 126 18.61 -23.20 10.82
N SER A 127 19.05 -23.28 12.08
CA SER A 127 18.13 -23.16 13.23
C SER A 127 17.50 -21.78 13.37
N THR A 128 18.19 -20.73 12.91
CA THR A 128 17.65 -19.35 12.92
C THR A 128 16.56 -19.18 11.88
N LEU A 129 16.78 -19.66 10.64
CA LEU A 129 15.74 -19.65 9.60
C LEU A 129 14.53 -20.49 10.03
N GLY A 130 14.76 -21.70 10.54
CA GLY A 130 13.71 -22.59 11.04
C GLY A 130 12.91 -21.99 12.19
N PHE A 131 13.56 -21.28 13.12
CA PHE A 131 12.89 -20.55 14.19
C PHE A 131 11.93 -19.49 13.65
N HIS A 132 12.41 -18.60 12.77
CA HIS A 132 11.57 -17.55 12.17
C HIS A 132 10.42 -18.13 11.34
N PHE A 133 10.72 -19.15 10.54
CA PHE A 133 9.71 -19.87 9.77
C PHE A 133 8.64 -20.50 10.67
N SER A 134 9.03 -21.07 11.82
CA SER A 134 8.09 -21.61 12.80
C SER A 134 7.16 -20.54 13.38
N LEU A 135 7.68 -19.33 13.64
CA LEU A 135 6.85 -18.22 14.13
C LEU A 135 5.80 -17.80 13.11
N ILE A 136 6.18 -17.75 11.83
CA ILE A 136 5.26 -17.47 10.72
C ILE A 136 4.21 -18.59 10.61
N LEU A 137 4.62 -19.86 10.69
CA LEU A 137 3.69 -20.99 10.61
C LEU A 137 2.69 -21.00 11.76
N VAL A 138 3.14 -20.73 13.00
CA VAL A 138 2.26 -20.59 14.17
C VAL A 138 1.27 -19.44 13.97
N ALA A 139 1.73 -18.30 13.44
CA ALA A 139 0.84 -17.18 13.13
C ALA A 139 -0.25 -17.57 12.10
N ILE A 140 0.12 -18.30 11.05
CA ILE A 140 -0.83 -18.81 10.04
C ILE A 140 -1.81 -19.80 10.67
N LEU A 141 -1.35 -20.71 11.54
CA LEU A 141 -2.22 -21.68 12.23
C LEU A 141 -3.24 -21.00 13.15
N ILE A 142 -2.83 -19.96 13.87
CA ILE A 142 -3.75 -19.14 14.67
C ILE A 142 -4.78 -18.44 13.76
N GLY A 143 -4.32 -17.85 12.65
CA GLY A 143 -5.21 -17.23 11.66
C GLY A 143 -6.21 -18.22 11.06
N PHE A 144 -5.75 -19.44 10.76
CA PHE A 144 -6.60 -20.52 10.27
C PHE A 144 -7.64 -20.95 11.32
N GLY A 145 -7.24 -21.04 12.60
CA GLY A 145 -8.16 -21.27 13.71
C GLY A 145 -9.26 -20.20 13.80
N PHE A 146 -8.90 -18.93 13.62
CA PHE A 146 -9.89 -17.86 13.52
C PHE A 146 -10.79 -18.00 12.29
N LYS A 147 -10.22 -18.39 11.14
CA LYS A 147 -11.00 -18.56 9.91
C LYS A 147 -12.09 -19.61 10.10
N VAL A 148 -11.74 -20.78 10.62
CA VAL A 148 -12.70 -21.86 10.89
C VAL A 148 -13.81 -21.43 11.86
N LEU A 149 -13.49 -20.56 12.82
CA LEU A 149 -14.46 -20.03 13.78
C LEU A 149 -15.36 -18.94 13.17
N LEU A 150 -14.85 -18.15 12.23
CA LEU A 150 -15.52 -17.00 11.63
C LEU A 150 -16.29 -17.32 10.35
N ASP A 151 -15.86 -18.33 9.58
CA ASP A 151 -16.52 -18.76 8.33
C ASP A 151 -18.05 -18.98 8.47
N PRO A 152 -18.58 -19.51 9.60
CA PRO A 152 -20.03 -19.63 9.81
C PRO A 152 -20.77 -18.29 9.96
N ILE A 153 -20.07 -17.21 10.30
CA ILE A 153 -20.64 -15.88 10.57
C ILE A 153 -20.41 -14.96 9.37
N ILE A 154 -19.20 -14.96 8.83
CA ILE A 154 -18.75 -14.12 7.71
C ILE A 154 -18.13 -15.02 6.66
N THR A 155 -18.95 -15.44 5.69
CA THR A 155 -18.48 -16.28 4.59
C THR A 155 -17.58 -15.48 3.65
N GLY A 156 -16.47 -16.09 3.22
CA GLY A 156 -15.55 -15.50 2.24
C GLY A 156 -14.45 -14.63 2.84
N MET A 157 -14.26 -14.61 4.17
CA MET A 157 -13.14 -13.90 4.79
C MET A 157 -11.80 -14.53 4.36
N PRO A 158 -10.87 -13.74 3.77
CA PRO A 158 -9.57 -14.26 3.37
C PRO A 158 -8.74 -14.71 4.58
N LEU A 159 -7.84 -15.68 4.36
CA LEU A 159 -6.97 -16.17 5.44
C LEU A 159 -5.90 -15.13 5.85
N PHE A 160 -5.41 -14.32 4.91
CA PHE A 160 -4.24 -13.47 5.18
C PHE A 160 -4.46 -12.40 6.29
N PRO A 161 -5.60 -11.69 6.42
CA PRO A 161 -5.81 -10.73 7.51
C PRO A 161 -5.93 -11.44 8.87
N LEU A 162 -6.52 -12.64 8.88
CA LEU A 162 -6.60 -13.47 10.07
C LEU A 162 -5.23 -13.98 10.48
N ALA A 163 -4.38 -14.35 9.51
CA ALA A 163 -2.98 -14.67 9.74
C ALA A 163 -2.19 -13.45 10.24
N MET A 164 -2.52 -12.22 9.80
CA MET A 164 -1.92 -10.99 10.38
C MET A 164 -2.29 -10.82 11.86
N ILE A 165 -3.54 -11.09 12.24
CA ILE A 165 -3.95 -11.11 13.66
C ILE A 165 -3.20 -12.20 14.41
N GLY A 166 -3.04 -13.39 13.83
CA GLY A 166 -2.20 -14.45 14.36
C GLY A 166 -0.75 -14.00 14.58
N GLY A 167 -0.18 -13.28 13.62
CA GLY A 167 1.16 -12.69 13.70
C GLY A 167 1.28 -11.66 14.82
N LEU A 168 0.26 -10.82 15.01
CA LEU A 168 0.19 -9.88 16.14
C LEU A 168 0.16 -10.64 17.48
N ILE A 169 -0.64 -11.70 17.58
CA ILE A 169 -0.71 -12.52 18.80
C ILE A 169 0.64 -13.18 19.08
N VAL A 170 1.29 -13.76 18.07
CA VAL A 170 2.64 -14.34 18.20
C VAL A 170 3.64 -13.28 18.64
N HIS A 171 3.60 -12.10 18.04
CA HIS A 171 4.47 -10.97 18.42
C HIS A 171 4.24 -10.54 19.87
N LEU A 172 2.98 -10.36 20.29
CA LEU A 172 2.64 -9.99 21.66
C LEU A 172 3.04 -11.07 22.66
N ALA A 173 2.87 -12.35 22.33
CA ALA A 173 3.29 -13.46 23.17
C ALA A 173 4.82 -13.51 23.31
N ILE A 174 5.55 -13.47 22.19
CA ILE A 174 7.00 -13.63 22.20
C ILE A 174 7.72 -12.42 22.79
N SER A 175 7.19 -11.21 22.60
CA SER A 175 7.74 -9.96 23.16
C SER A 175 7.80 -9.95 24.69
N ARG A 176 7.01 -10.81 25.36
CA ARG A 176 7.02 -11.00 26.81
C ARG A 176 8.06 -12.02 27.29
N THR A 177 8.72 -12.72 26.37
CA THR A 177 9.65 -13.82 26.68
C THR A 177 11.10 -13.44 26.38
N ARG A 178 12.04 -14.24 26.89
CA ARG A 178 13.48 -14.09 26.55
C ARG A 178 13.78 -14.41 25.09
N LEU A 179 12.90 -15.16 24.42
CA LEU A 179 13.03 -15.55 23.01
C LEU A 179 12.90 -14.37 22.05
N TYR A 180 12.32 -13.24 22.48
CA TYR A 180 12.25 -12.03 21.65
C TYR A 180 13.62 -11.55 21.15
N ARG A 181 14.68 -11.78 21.94
CA ARG A 181 16.06 -11.42 21.54
C ARG A 181 16.59 -12.25 20.37
N LEU A 182 15.95 -13.39 20.07
CA LEU A 182 16.30 -14.26 18.95
C LEU A 182 15.53 -13.88 17.68
N VAL A 183 14.55 -12.97 17.78
CA VAL A 183 13.77 -12.50 16.63
C VAL A 183 14.60 -11.47 15.88
N ASP A 184 15.04 -11.85 14.70
CA ASP A 184 15.79 -11.04 13.77
C ASP A 184 14.89 -10.55 12.63
N LYS A 185 14.72 -9.22 12.57
CA LYS A 185 13.86 -8.58 11.57
C LYS A 185 14.40 -8.76 10.14
N PRO A 186 15.69 -8.53 9.83
CA PRO A 186 16.25 -8.81 8.51
C PRO A 186 15.97 -10.22 8.01
N THR A 187 16.05 -11.25 8.87
CA THR A 187 15.70 -12.63 8.52
C THR A 187 14.21 -12.76 8.15
N LEU A 188 13.30 -12.15 8.91
CA LEU A 188 11.86 -12.13 8.57
C LEU A 188 11.59 -11.38 7.25
N ASP A 189 12.25 -10.24 7.04
CA ASP A 189 12.12 -9.44 5.82
C ASP A 189 12.64 -10.23 4.60
N ALA A 190 13.75 -10.99 4.75
CA ALA A 190 14.29 -11.84 3.70
C ALA A 190 13.36 -13.03 3.36
N ILE A 191 12.78 -13.69 4.37
CA ILE A 191 11.77 -14.74 4.15
C ILE A 191 10.57 -14.14 3.40
N ALA A 192 10.06 -12.98 3.86
CA ALA A 192 8.93 -12.31 3.24
C ALA A 192 9.22 -11.93 1.78
N ALA A 193 10.42 -11.46 1.46
CA ALA A 193 10.84 -11.16 0.08
C ALA A 193 10.80 -12.40 -0.82
N VAL A 194 11.36 -13.53 -0.37
CA VAL A 194 11.34 -14.79 -1.13
C VAL A 194 9.91 -15.27 -1.40
N PHE A 195 9.02 -15.23 -0.40
CA PHE A 195 7.62 -15.59 -0.58
C PHE A 195 6.87 -14.61 -1.50
N LEU A 196 7.19 -13.32 -1.43
CA LEU A 196 6.63 -12.31 -2.32
C LEU A 196 7.05 -12.58 -3.78
N ASP A 197 8.30 -12.96 -4.02
CA ASP A 197 8.78 -13.30 -5.37
C ASP A 197 8.04 -14.51 -5.94
N PHE A 198 7.87 -15.58 -5.14
CA PHE A 198 7.06 -16.74 -5.55
C PHE A 198 5.61 -16.36 -5.84
N LEU A 199 5.02 -15.52 -4.99
CA LEU A 199 3.66 -15.02 -5.17
C LEU A 199 3.55 -14.20 -6.47
N VAL A 200 4.47 -13.28 -6.74
CA VAL A 200 4.47 -12.46 -7.97
C VAL A 200 4.68 -13.33 -9.20
N VAL A 201 5.58 -14.30 -9.17
CA VAL A 201 5.81 -15.23 -10.29
C VAL A 201 4.57 -16.09 -10.55
N SER A 202 3.96 -16.65 -9.50
CA SER A 202 2.72 -17.42 -9.63
C SER A 202 1.58 -16.57 -10.19
N ALA A 203 1.44 -15.35 -9.69
CA ALA A 203 0.47 -14.37 -10.15
C ALA A 203 0.62 -14.03 -11.64
N VAL A 204 1.85 -13.75 -12.09
CA VAL A 204 2.14 -13.48 -13.51
C VAL A 204 1.92 -14.73 -14.37
N ALA A 205 2.25 -15.92 -13.85
CA ALA A 205 2.06 -17.18 -14.56
C ALA A 205 0.56 -17.53 -14.75
N SER A 206 -0.29 -17.20 -13.78
CA SER A 206 -1.74 -17.40 -13.83
C SER A 206 -2.50 -16.27 -14.53
N LEU A 207 -1.81 -15.25 -15.04
CA LEU A 207 -2.43 -14.07 -15.64
C LEU A 207 -3.13 -14.41 -16.96
N SER A 208 -4.44 -14.23 -17.00
CA SER A 208 -5.23 -14.42 -18.22
C SER A 208 -5.25 -13.15 -19.08
N ILE A 209 -4.52 -13.15 -20.20
CA ILE A 209 -4.55 -12.04 -21.18
C ILE A 209 -5.96 -11.76 -21.72
N PRO A 210 -6.79 -12.77 -22.08
CA PRO A 210 -8.15 -12.54 -22.52
C PRO A 210 -8.99 -11.71 -21.53
N VAL A 211 -8.89 -12.00 -20.24
CA VAL A 211 -9.65 -11.30 -19.19
C VAL A 211 -9.30 -9.81 -19.13
N ILE A 212 -8.01 -9.48 -19.28
CA ILE A 212 -7.55 -8.09 -19.37
C ILE A 212 -8.11 -7.41 -20.62
N LEU A 213 -8.09 -8.11 -21.76
CA LEU A 213 -8.59 -7.59 -23.04
C LEU A 213 -10.10 -7.45 -23.09
N GLU A 214 -10.86 -8.18 -22.28
CA GLU A 214 -12.31 -7.98 -22.16
C GLU A 214 -12.64 -6.75 -21.30
N ASN A 215 -11.85 -6.50 -20.26
CA ASN A 215 -12.09 -5.43 -19.29
C ASN A 215 -11.20 -4.19 -19.49
N TRP A 216 -10.45 -4.10 -20.59
CA TRP A 216 -9.42 -3.07 -20.78
C TRP A 216 -9.96 -1.64 -20.70
N ILE A 217 -11.20 -1.40 -21.16
CA ILE A 217 -11.84 -0.09 -21.11
C ILE A 217 -12.06 0.32 -19.65
N ALA A 218 -12.76 -0.52 -18.88
CA ALA A 218 -13.04 -0.27 -17.47
C ALA A 218 -11.73 -0.14 -16.67
N LEU A 219 -10.76 -1.03 -16.91
CA LEU A 219 -9.46 -1.02 -16.27
C LEU A 219 -8.72 0.30 -16.54
N THR A 220 -8.68 0.75 -17.80
CA THR A 220 -7.97 1.98 -18.19
C THR A 220 -8.65 3.22 -17.63
N VAL A 221 -9.98 3.33 -17.75
CA VAL A 221 -10.73 4.51 -17.31
C VAL A 221 -10.65 4.67 -15.79
N ILE A 222 -10.84 3.59 -15.03
CA ILE A 222 -10.76 3.67 -13.57
C ILE A 222 -9.32 3.89 -13.12
N SER A 223 -8.33 3.24 -13.75
CA SER A 223 -6.90 3.48 -13.44
C SER A 223 -6.49 4.93 -13.71
N LEU A 224 -6.95 5.52 -14.82
CA LEU A 224 -6.69 6.93 -15.13
C LEU A 224 -7.37 7.85 -14.11
N THR A 225 -8.60 7.52 -13.71
CA THR A 225 -9.32 8.27 -12.67
C THR A 225 -8.55 8.23 -11.35
N MET A 226 -8.03 7.07 -10.97
CA MET A 226 -7.19 6.89 -9.78
C MET A 226 -5.87 7.65 -9.88
N ALA A 227 -5.24 7.70 -11.06
CA ALA A 227 -4.04 8.49 -11.32
C ALA A 227 -4.30 9.99 -11.14
N VAL A 228 -5.40 10.49 -11.72
CA VAL A 228 -5.82 11.89 -11.56
C VAL A 228 -6.15 12.18 -10.10
N LEU A 229 -6.89 11.30 -9.44
CA LEU A 229 -7.29 11.44 -8.05
C LEU A 229 -6.07 11.55 -7.12
N THR A 230 -5.08 10.67 -7.26
CA THR A 230 -3.87 10.68 -6.43
C THR A 230 -3.04 11.95 -6.67
N LEU A 231 -2.96 12.44 -7.91
CA LEU A 231 -2.35 13.74 -8.22
C LEU A 231 -3.14 14.92 -7.64
N CYS A 232 -4.46 14.89 -7.72
CA CYS A 232 -5.33 15.90 -7.10
C CYS A 232 -5.10 15.92 -5.59
N MET A 233 -5.02 14.77 -4.93
CA MET A 233 -4.71 14.69 -3.50
C MET A 233 -3.31 15.22 -3.18
N PHE A 234 -2.31 14.92 -4.00
CA PHE A 234 -0.97 15.48 -3.84
C PHE A 234 -0.95 17.01 -3.95
N PHE A 235 -1.49 17.59 -5.02
CA PHE A 235 -1.44 19.05 -5.23
C PHE A 235 -2.43 19.84 -4.37
N TYR A 236 -3.57 19.26 -4.02
CA TYR A 236 -4.64 19.96 -3.31
C TYR A 236 -4.65 19.65 -1.82
N LEU A 237 -4.61 18.37 -1.45
CA LEU A 237 -4.82 17.94 -0.06
C LEU A 237 -3.52 17.99 0.76
N ALA A 238 -2.40 17.50 0.21
CA ALA A 238 -1.12 17.49 0.92
C ALA A 238 -0.70 18.88 1.45
N PRO A 239 -0.69 19.97 0.65
CA PRO A 239 -0.27 21.26 1.16
C PRO A 239 -1.29 21.95 2.07
N ARG A 240 -2.50 21.40 2.24
CA ARG A 240 -3.50 21.89 3.20
C ARG A 240 -3.41 21.18 4.54
N ILE A 241 -2.95 19.93 4.55
CA ILE A 241 -2.81 19.12 5.76
C ILE A 241 -1.42 19.30 6.38
N PHE A 242 -0.37 19.31 5.55
CA PHE A 242 1.00 19.35 6.04
C PHE A 242 1.53 20.78 6.10
N LYS A 243 1.89 21.23 7.31
CA LYS A 243 2.41 22.59 7.57
C LYS A 243 3.90 22.74 7.26
N ARG A 244 4.67 21.69 7.53
CA ARG A 244 6.12 21.59 7.28
C ARG A 244 6.34 20.46 6.28
N ASP A 245 7.32 20.65 5.40
CA ASP A 245 7.80 19.63 4.45
C ASP A 245 6.63 18.99 3.69
N TRP A 246 5.68 19.83 3.25
CA TRP A 246 4.41 19.37 2.70
C TRP A 246 4.61 18.56 1.42
N PHE A 247 5.69 18.86 0.69
CA PHE A 247 6.03 18.21 -0.55
C PHE A 247 6.53 16.79 -0.26
N GLU A 248 7.46 16.62 0.67
CA GLU A 248 8.01 15.34 1.10
C GLU A 248 6.91 14.47 1.75
N ASN A 249 6.10 15.03 2.64
CA ASN A 249 4.95 14.32 3.22
C ASN A 249 3.88 13.96 2.18
N GLY A 250 3.63 14.87 1.22
CA GLY A 250 2.72 14.63 0.10
C GLY A 250 3.22 13.51 -0.79
N LEU A 251 4.53 13.48 -1.06
CA LEU A 251 5.18 12.51 -1.95
C LEU A 251 5.15 11.12 -1.34
N VAL A 252 5.37 11.04 -0.03
CA VAL A 252 5.16 9.82 0.74
C VAL A 252 3.73 9.33 0.60
N GLN A 253 2.73 10.21 0.75
CA GLN A 253 1.34 9.79 0.57
C GLN A 253 0.96 9.48 -0.88
N PHE A 254 1.61 10.11 -1.85
CA PHE A 254 1.42 9.77 -3.25
C PHE A 254 1.96 8.35 -3.52
N GLY A 255 3.20 8.08 -3.12
CA GLY A 255 3.84 6.78 -3.32
C GLY A 255 3.14 5.62 -2.60
N THR A 256 2.54 5.85 -1.43
CA THR A 256 1.74 4.82 -0.72
C THR A 256 0.38 4.56 -1.36
N GLN A 257 -0.10 5.47 -2.19
CA GLN A 257 -1.41 5.38 -2.82
C GLN A 257 -1.31 4.87 -4.26
N THR A 258 -0.17 5.05 -4.91
CA THR A 258 0.10 4.53 -6.26
C THR A 258 0.96 3.25 -6.23
N GLY A 259 1.03 2.58 -5.09
CA GLY A 259 1.89 1.43 -4.91
C GLY A 259 2.03 1.14 -3.42
N VAL A 260 3.19 0.63 -3.04
CA VAL A 260 3.44 0.21 -1.66
C VAL A 260 4.31 1.19 -0.89
N VAL A 261 4.47 0.90 0.39
CA VAL A 261 5.42 1.57 1.28
C VAL A 261 6.81 1.73 0.66
N ALA A 262 7.29 0.70 -0.03
CA ALA A 262 8.61 0.73 -0.67
C ALA A 262 8.69 1.83 -1.73
N THR A 263 7.64 2.00 -2.55
CA THR A 263 7.55 3.09 -3.53
C THR A 263 7.59 4.45 -2.86
N ALA A 264 6.86 4.63 -1.76
CA ALA A 264 6.89 5.88 -0.99
C ALA A 264 8.29 6.20 -0.42
N LEU A 265 8.99 5.18 0.11
CA LEU A 265 10.35 5.35 0.63
C LEU A 265 11.37 5.62 -0.48
N LEU A 266 11.22 4.98 -1.64
CA LEU A 266 12.06 5.23 -2.82
C LEU A 266 11.90 6.68 -3.30
N LEU A 267 10.67 7.15 -3.45
CA LEU A 267 10.40 8.53 -3.83
C LEU A 267 10.91 9.52 -2.77
N LEU A 268 10.72 9.22 -1.49
CA LEU A 268 11.22 10.06 -0.40
C LEU A 268 12.75 10.12 -0.40
N ARG A 269 13.46 9.02 -0.61
CA ARG A 269 14.95 9.02 -0.71
C ARG A 269 15.45 9.90 -1.85
N MET A 270 14.74 9.94 -2.98
CA MET A 270 15.10 10.83 -4.08
C MET A 270 14.86 12.31 -3.75
N ALA A 271 13.87 12.61 -2.90
CA ALA A 271 13.50 13.98 -2.54
C ALA A 271 14.23 14.51 -1.27
N ASP A 272 14.59 13.61 -0.37
CA ASP A 272 15.23 13.82 0.93
C ASP A 272 16.11 12.60 1.27
N PRO A 273 17.31 12.50 0.67
CA PRO A 273 18.20 11.35 0.83
C PRO A 273 18.58 11.07 2.29
N ASN A 274 18.72 12.13 3.07
CA ASN A 274 19.13 12.09 4.47
C ASN A 274 17.97 11.87 5.46
N MET A 275 16.73 11.70 4.98
CA MET A 275 15.52 11.51 5.80
C MET A 275 15.34 12.58 6.90
N ARG A 276 15.71 13.83 6.60
CA ARG A 276 15.65 14.95 7.56
C ARG A 276 14.24 15.52 7.68
N SER A 277 13.47 15.44 6.61
CA SER A 277 12.09 15.91 6.57
C SER A 277 11.18 15.11 7.50
N ASN A 278 10.04 15.70 7.83
CA ASN A 278 9.02 15.00 8.60
C ASN A 278 8.34 13.85 7.83
N GLY A 279 8.63 13.67 6.53
CA GLY A 279 8.02 12.65 5.68
C GLY A 279 8.21 11.24 6.24
N TYR A 280 9.45 10.86 6.55
CA TYR A 280 9.76 9.52 7.09
C TYR A 280 9.15 9.30 8.48
N ARG A 281 9.26 10.28 9.37
CA ARG A 281 8.71 10.21 10.74
C ARG A 281 7.19 10.11 10.73
N GLY A 282 6.54 10.97 9.94
CA GLY A 282 5.09 10.97 9.75
C GLY A 282 4.59 9.64 9.18
N LEU A 283 5.36 9.07 8.24
CA LEU A 283 5.12 7.74 7.74
C LEU A 283 5.16 6.71 8.87
N ALA A 284 6.29 6.55 9.52
CA ALA A 284 6.50 5.55 10.56
C ALA A 284 5.44 5.62 11.68
N LEU A 285 5.09 6.83 12.13
CA LEU A 285 4.08 7.05 13.17
C LEU A 285 2.66 6.67 12.73
N SER A 286 2.33 6.86 11.45
CA SER A 286 0.99 6.55 10.94
C SER A 286 0.75 5.06 10.69
N ARG A 287 1.80 4.29 10.41
CA ARG A 287 1.66 2.91 9.91
C ARG A 287 0.99 1.92 10.85
N PRO A 288 1.28 1.89 12.16
CA PRO A 288 0.58 1.01 13.08
C PRO A 288 -0.95 1.22 13.09
N PHE A 289 -1.40 2.45 12.79
CA PHE A 289 -2.81 2.81 12.81
C PHE A 289 -3.51 2.65 11.46
N VAL A 290 -2.76 2.46 10.37
CA VAL A 290 -3.32 2.41 9.01
C VAL A 290 -3.12 1.03 8.39
N SER A 291 -1.90 0.50 8.45
CA SER A 291 -1.51 -0.72 7.73
C SER A 291 -2.31 -1.98 8.11
N PRO A 292 -2.74 -2.18 9.38
CA PRO A 292 -3.57 -3.35 9.72
C PRO A 292 -4.98 -3.29 9.12
N PHE A 293 -5.43 -2.10 8.71
CA PHE A 293 -6.80 -1.88 8.25
C PHE A 293 -6.86 -1.67 6.73
N ILE A 294 -5.90 -0.97 6.15
CA ILE A 294 -5.94 -0.40 4.80
C ILE A 294 -4.72 -0.84 3.99
N GLY A 295 -4.88 -1.00 2.67
CA GLY A 295 -3.78 -1.32 1.76
C GLY A 295 -3.34 -2.77 1.93
N GLY A 296 -4.31 -3.68 1.98
CA GLY A 296 -4.11 -5.08 2.33
C GLY A 296 -4.32 -5.38 3.82
N GLY A 297 -5.20 -4.63 4.47
CA GLY A 297 -5.61 -4.89 5.85
C GLY A 297 -7.02 -5.46 5.95
N LEU A 298 -7.60 -5.42 7.16
CA LEU A 298 -8.94 -5.96 7.43
C LEU A 298 -10.04 -5.29 6.60
N VAL A 299 -9.98 -3.98 6.36
CA VAL A 299 -10.99 -3.27 5.55
C VAL A 299 -10.89 -3.66 4.09
N THR A 300 -9.67 -3.77 3.56
CA THR A 300 -9.40 -4.28 2.20
C THR A 300 -10.02 -5.66 1.99
N ALA A 301 -9.84 -6.55 2.97
CA ALA A 301 -10.34 -7.92 2.88
C ALA A 301 -11.86 -8.04 3.00
N LEU A 302 -12.50 -7.14 3.75
CA LEU A 302 -13.96 -7.07 3.87
C LEU A 302 -14.62 -6.39 2.67
N PHE A 303 -13.86 -5.62 1.88
CA PHE A 303 -14.42 -4.78 0.84
C PHE A 303 -15.19 -5.56 -0.25
N PRO A 304 -14.70 -6.70 -0.80
CA PRO A 304 -15.48 -7.52 -1.72
C PRO A 304 -16.81 -8.00 -1.13
N ILE A 305 -16.82 -8.40 0.14
CA ILE A 305 -18.02 -8.86 0.84
C ILE A 305 -19.03 -7.71 0.97
N LEU A 306 -18.56 -6.52 1.36
CA LEU A 306 -19.41 -5.32 1.47
C LEU A 306 -20.02 -4.92 0.12
N VAL A 307 -19.28 -5.05 -0.98
CA VAL A 307 -19.79 -4.75 -2.33
C VAL A 307 -20.84 -5.78 -2.75
N MET A 308 -20.66 -7.06 -2.43
CA MET A 308 -21.67 -8.09 -2.74
C MET A 308 -22.94 -7.94 -1.93
N GLU A 309 -22.84 -7.54 -0.66
CA GLU A 309 -23.99 -7.41 0.25
C GLU A 309 -24.76 -6.11 0.03
N TYR A 310 -24.06 -4.97 -0.09
CA TYR A 310 -24.67 -3.64 -0.14
C TYR A 310 -24.64 -2.99 -1.53
N GLY A 311 -23.85 -3.52 -2.47
CA GLY A 311 -23.67 -2.95 -3.80
C GLY A 311 -22.72 -1.75 -3.85
N ASN A 312 -22.18 -1.49 -5.05
CA ASN A 312 -21.20 -0.43 -5.29
C ASN A 312 -21.71 0.97 -4.97
N LEU A 313 -22.99 1.26 -5.22
CA LEU A 313 -23.57 2.58 -4.95
C LEU A 313 -23.48 2.94 -3.46
N TRP A 314 -23.94 2.04 -2.58
CA TRP A 314 -24.03 2.32 -1.15
C TRP A 314 -22.66 2.33 -0.48
N VAL A 315 -21.78 1.40 -0.85
CA VAL A 315 -20.39 1.40 -0.37
C VAL A 315 -19.67 2.66 -0.84
N GLY A 316 -19.81 3.04 -2.11
CA GLY A 316 -19.23 4.24 -2.68
C GLY A 316 -19.71 5.53 -2.01
N LEU A 317 -21.02 5.66 -1.78
CA LEU A 317 -21.61 6.79 -1.06
C LEU A 317 -21.16 6.84 0.40
N GLY A 318 -21.08 5.69 1.08
CA GLY A 318 -20.58 5.59 2.45
C GLY A 318 -19.15 6.12 2.57
N CYS A 319 -18.27 5.71 1.65
CA CYS A 319 -16.90 6.22 1.59
C CYS A 319 -16.84 7.72 1.28
N LEU A 320 -17.71 8.22 0.40
CA LEU A 320 -17.78 9.65 0.06
C LEU A 320 -18.25 10.48 1.26
N VAL A 321 -19.29 10.04 1.97
CA VAL A 321 -19.78 10.66 3.21
C VAL A 321 -18.67 10.67 4.25
N PHE A 322 -17.94 9.57 4.41
CA PHE A 322 -16.80 9.51 5.32
C PHE A 322 -15.70 10.51 4.94
N CYS A 323 -15.34 10.61 3.66
CA CYS A 323 -14.41 11.63 3.16
C CYS A 323 -14.90 13.06 3.47
N VAL A 324 -16.17 13.35 3.22
CA VAL A 324 -16.78 14.66 3.49
C VAL A 324 -16.78 14.96 4.99
N ALA A 325 -17.05 13.98 5.85
CA ALA A 325 -17.03 14.12 7.32
C ALA A 325 -15.62 14.35 7.88
N LEU A 326 -14.58 13.81 7.25
CA LEU A 326 -13.19 14.04 7.67
C LEU A 326 -12.70 15.48 7.42
N ILE A 327 -13.28 16.20 6.45
CA ILE A 327 -12.90 17.59 6.14
C ILE A 327 -13.21 18.57 7.30
N PRO A 328 -14.45 18.65 7.84
CA PRO A 328 -14.75 19.51 8.98
C PRO A 328 -14.03 19.06 10.24
N LEU A 329 -13.86 17.76 10.45
CA LEU A 329 -13.06 17.23 11.56
C LEU A 329 -11.61 17.74 11.49
N GLY A 330 -10.98 17.70 10.31
CA GLY A 330 -9.64 18.24 10.08
C GLY A 330 -9.55 19.76 10.27
N ARG A 331 -10.63 20.50 10.00
CA ARG A 331 -10.72 21.94 10.30
C ARG A 331 -10.84 22.20 11.80
N MET A 332 -11.66 21.43 12.50
CA MET A 332 -11.87 21.53 13.95
C MET A 332 -10.56 21.31 14.73
N PHE A 333 -9.79 20.29 14.36
CA PHE A 333 -8.48 20.02 14.96
C PHE A 333 -7.34 20.94 14.47
N ARG A 334 -7.63 22.00 13.70
CA ARG A 334 -6.65 22.95 13.14
C ARG A 334 -5.52 22.29 12.33
N LEU A 335 -5.80 21.10 11.78
CA LEU A 335 -4.91 20.39 10.85
C LEU A 335 -5.00 21.02 9.45
N TRP A 336 -6.12 21.67 9.13
CA TRP A 336 -6.35 22.35 7.86
C TRP A 336 -5.76 23.77 7.84
N VAL A 337 -4.83 24.03 6.94
CA VAL A 337 -4.23 25.37 6.75
C VAL A 337 -4.88 26.10 5.58
N PRO A 338 -5.47 27.31 5.80
CA PRO A 338 -6.01 28.13 4.71
C PRO A 338 -4.88 28.63 3.80
N SER A 339 -5.11 28.65 2.47
CA SER A 339 -4.07 29.03 1.49
C SER A 339 -3.53 30.45 1.67
N SER A 340 -4.25 31.33 2.39
CA SER A 340 -3.87 32.72 2.68
C SER A 340 -2.67 32.85 3.63
N SER A 341 -2.37 31.83 4.43
CA SER A 341 -1.22 31.82 5.34
C SER A 341 0.12 31.49 4.64
N ARG A 342 0.10 31.09 3.35
CA ARG A 342 1.30 30.81 2.55
C ARG A 342 2.22 32.01 2.34
N LYS A 343 1.70 33.25 2.37
CA LYS A 343 2.54 34.45 2.16
C LYS A 343 3.41 34.81 3.37
N ARG A 344 3.14 34.28 4.56
CA ARG A 344 3.90 34.61 5.80
C ARG A 344 5.03 33.63 6.15
N LEU A 345 5.15 32.50 5.47
CA LEU A 345 6.21 31.50 5.71
C LEU A 345 7.36 31.56 4.69
N LYS A 346 7.29 32.51 3.75
CA LYS A 346 8.37 32.89 2.82
C LYS A 346 9.08 34.18 3.24
N GLY A 347 8.73 34.74 4.41
CA GLY A 347 9.37 35.92 4.99
C GLY A 347 10.38 35.50 6.03
#